data_AF-A0A2E8JQC8-F1
#
_entry.id   AF-A0A2E8JQC8-F1
#
_cell.length_a   1.000
_cell.length_b   1.000
_cell.length_c   1.000
_cell.angle_alpha   90.00
_cell.angle_beta   90.00
_cell.angle_gamma   90.00
#
_symmetry.space_group_name_H-M   'P 1'
#
loop_
_entity.id
_entity.type
_entity.pdbx_description
1 polymer ?
#
loop_
_entity_poly.entity_id
_entity_poly.type
_entity_poly.pdbx_seq_one_letter_code
_entity_poly.pdbx_strand_id
1 'polypeptide(L)'
;MSNRGSFYWRKTSGRPNFLWMFDYLTVGFVLLFILHMRSWTFWLAIGAMVFFSILAKFGFTIPLLLRRLGFIIGGRSRPARGWWHWDRIDSNND
;
A
#
# COMPACT_ATOMS: atom_id res chain seq x y z
N MET A 1 -11.12 -2.78 38.72
CA MET A 1 -10.99 -3.33 37.34
C MET A 1 -11.88 -2.51 36.42
N SER A 2 -11.33 -1.55 35.64
CA SER A 2 -12.16 -0.70 34.76
C SER A 2 -12.42 -1.39 33.42
N ASN A 3 -13.66 -1.82 33.20
CA ASN A 3 -14.11 -2.42 31.94
C ASN A 3 -14.41 -1.30 30.93
N ARG A 4 -13.35 -0.69 30.37
CA ARG A 4 -13.51 0.29 29.29
C ARG A 4 -13.80 -0.49 28.00
N GLY A 5 -15.02 -0.35 27.48
CA GLY A 5 -15.46 -0.97 26.23
C GLY A 5 -14.41 -0.81 25.14
N SER A 6 -13.61 -1.86 24.95
CA SER A 6 -12.55 -1.89 23.97
C SER A 6 -13.21 -1.97 22.61
N PHE A 7 -13.26 -0.85 21.90
CA PHE A 7 -13.81 -0.73 20.56
C PHE A 7 -13.11 -1.69 19.60
N TYR A 8 -13.63 -2.92 19.51
CA TYR A 8 -13.10 -4.01 18.71
C TYR A 8 -13.01 -3.62 17.23
N TRP A 9 -13.98 -2.85 16.75
CA TRP A 9 -14.05 -2.34 15.38
C TRP A 9 -12.83 -1.50 14.96
N ARG A 10 -12.14 -0.84 15.90
CA ARG A 10 -10.93 -0.06 15.61
C ARG A 10 -9.69 -0.96 15.42
N LYS A 11 -9.72 -2.20 15.92
CA LYS A 11 -8.63 -3.17 15.75
C LYS A 11 -8.80 -4.05 14.51
N THR A 12 -9.98 -4.05 13.88
CA THR A 12 -10.27 -4.84 12.67
C THR A 12 -9.57 -4.32 11.41
N SER A 13 -9.09 -3.06 11.41
CA SER A 13 -8.43 -2.45 10.25
C SER A 13 -7.02 -2.98 9.97
N GLY A 14 -6.48 -3.84 10.85
CA GLY A 14 -5.19 -4.49 10.65
C GLY A 14 -5.23 -5.43 9.45
N ARG A 15 -4.26 -5.30 8.54
CA ARG A 15 -4.13 -6.24 7.43
C ARG A 15 -3.84 -7.64 7.98
N PRO A 16 -4.59 -8.67 7.55
CA PRO A 16 -4.32 -10.04 7.95
C PRO A 16 -3.01 -10.49 7.30
N ASN A 17 -2.02 -10.83 8.12
CA ASN A 17 -0.79 -11.46 7.65
C ASN A 17 -1.06 -12.96 7.46
N PHE A 18 -0.73 -13.48 6.29
CA PHE A 18 -0.69 -14.92 6.04
C PHE A 18 0.61 -15.50 6.61
N LEU A 19 0.52 -16.53 7.45
CA LEU A 19 1.68 -17.19 8.09
C LEU A 19 2.63 -16.20 8.79
N TRP A 20 2.10 -15.14 9.40
CA TRP A 20 2.84 -14.14 10.19
C TRP A 20 3.86 -13.27 9.42
N MET A 21 4.33 -13.71 8.25
CA MET A 21 5.41 -13.09 7.49
C MET A 21 5.03 -12.74 6.04
N PHE A 22 3.98 -13.36 5.49
CA PHE A 22 3.54 -13.14 4.11
C PHE A 22 2.24 -12.34 4.06
N ASP A 23 2.08 -11.52 3.02
CA ASP A 23 0.83 -10.79 2.79
C ASP A 23 -0.24 -11.75 2.24
N TYR A 24 -1.52 -11.49 2.50
CA TYR A 24 -2.64 -12.32 2.00
C TYR A 24 -2.68 -12.38 0.46
N LEU A 25 -2.15 -11.34 -0.19
CA LEU A 25 -2.01 -11.25 -1.65
C LEU A 25 -1.09 -12.34 -2.21
N THR A 26 -0.10 -12.79 -1.43
CA THR A 26 0.85 -13.84 -1.84
C THR A 26 0.17 -15.20 -1.99
N VAL A 27 -0.90 -15.45 -1.23
CA VAL A 27 -1.67 -16.70 -1.28
C VAL A 27 -2.29 -16.93 -2.66
N GLY A 28 -2.78 -15.86 -3.31
CA GLY A 28 -3.36 -15.96 -4.65
C GLY A 28 -2.36 -16.46 -5.70
N PHE A 29 -1.11 -16.05 -5.62
CA PHE A 29 -0.06 -16.50 -6.54
C PHE A 29 0.35 -17.95 -6.31
N VAL A 30 0.45 -18.37 -5.05
CA VAL A 30 0.72 -19.78 -4.71
C VAL A 30 -0.42 -20.68 -5.19
N LEU A 31 -1.67 -20.25 -4.99
CA LEU A 31 -2.84 -20.97 -5.47
C LEU A 31 -2.87 -21.08 -6.99
N LEU A 32 -2.49 -20.01 -7.71
CA LEU A 32 -2.41 -19.98 -9.17
C LEU A 32 -1.36 -20.98 -9.69
N PHE A 33 -0.20 -21.08 -9.02
CA PHE A 33 0.82 -22.08 -9.35
C PHE A 33 0.32 -23.52 -9.15
N ILE A 34 -0.36 -23.78 -8.03
CA ILE A 34 -0.92 -25.12 -7.74
C ILE A 34 -2.00 -25.50 -8.76
N LEU A 35 -2.85 -24.55 -9.17
CA LEU A 35 -3.94 -24.80 -10.13
C LEU A 35 -3.43 -24.95 -11.57
N HIS A 36 -2.36 -24.26 -11.94
CA HIS A 36 -1.82 -24.25 -13.31
C HIS A 36 -0.30 -24.43 -13.27
N MET A 37 0.15 -25.68 -13.18
CA MET A 37 1.55 -26.07 -13.06
C MET A 37 2.30 -25.91 -14.39
N ARG A 38 2.66 -24.68 -14.75
CA ARG A 38 3.41 -24.31 -15.96
C ARG A 38 4.64 -23.51 -15.57
N SER A 39 5.75 -23.65 -16.30
CA SER A 39 7.01 -22.99 -15.91
C SER A 39 6.89 -21.47 -15.79
N TRP A 40 6.02 -20.83 -16.56
CA TRP A 40 5.79 -19.39 -16.45
C TRP A 40 5.06 -19.00 -15.16
N THR A 41 4.05 -19.76 -14.72
CA THR A 41 3.32 -19.47 -13.48
C THR A 41 4.20 -19.69 -12.26
N PHE A 42 5.17 -20.60 -12.32
CA PHE A 42 6.20 -20.77 -11.29
C PHE A 42 7.06 -19.52 -11.11
N TRP A 43 7.64 -19.00 -12.20
CA TRP A 43 8.45 -17.77 -12.14
C TRP A 43 7.62 -16.55 -11.70
N LEU A 44 6.37 -16.47 -12.16
CA LEU A 44 5.45 -15.41 -11.77
C LEU A 44 5.11 -15.50 -10.27
N ALA A 45 4.85 -16.70 -9.76
CA ALA A 45 4.57 -16.93 -8.35
C ALA A 45 5.77 -16.57 -7.47
N ILE A 46 6.99 -16.99 -7.83
CA ILE A 46 8.22 -16.62 -7.12
C ILE A 46 8.44 -15.11 -7.15
N GLY A 47 8.33 -14.49 -8.33
CA GLY A 47 8.51 -13.04 -8.48
C GLY A 47 7.53 -12.25 -7.63
N ALA A 48 6.25 -12.65 -7.63
CA ALA A 48 5.24 -12.05 -6.78
C ALA A 48 5.53 -12.31 -5.29
N MET A 49 5.93 -13.52 -4.90
CA MET A 49 6.30 -13.85 -3.52
C MET A 49 7.41 -12.94 -3.01
N VAL A 50 8.50 -12.82 -3.77
CA VAL A 50 9.65 -11.98 -3.42
C VAL A 50 9.24 -10.51 -3.37
N PHE A 51 8.53 -10.03 -4.39
CA PHE A 51 8.05 -8.65 -4.45
C PHE A 51 7.20 -8.30 -3.23
N PHE A 52 6.14 -9.07 -2.97
CA PHE A 52 5.24 -8.82 -1.83
C PHE A 52 5.92 -9.05 -0.48
N SER A 53 6.84 -10.00 -0.36
CA SER A 53 7.60 -10.22 0.88
C SER A 53 8.52 -9.03 1.20
N ILE A 54 9.17 -8.45 0.18
CA ILE A 54 9.95 -7.21 0.34
C ILE A 54 9.03 -6.06 0.78
N LEU A 55 7.86 -5.88 0.14
CA LEU A 55 6.88 -4.86 0.54
C LEU A 55 6.42 -5.02 1.98
N ALA A 56 6.11 -6.26 2.39
CA ALA A 56 5.68 -6.59 3.75
C ALA A 56 6.75 -6.23 4.78
N LYS A 57 8.03 -6.52 4.48
CA LYS A 57 9.15 -6.20 5.36
C LYS A 57 9.36 -4.70 5.58
N PHE A 58 9.03 -3.88 4.58
CA PHE A 58 9.09 -2.42 4.70
C PHE A 58 7.81 -1.78 5.24
N GLY A 59 6.72 -2.52 5.42
CA GLY A 59 5.41 -1.96 5.77
C GLY A 59 4.85 -1.00 4.71
N PHE A 60 5.40 -1.01 3.49
CA PHE A 60 4.91 -0.18 2.38
C PHE A 60 3.60 -0.78 1.88
N THR A 61 2.49 -0.08 2.12
CA THR A 61 1.22 -0.38 1.45
C THR A 61 1.37 -0.13 -0.06
N ILE A 62 0.72 -0.95 -0.90
CA ILE A 62 0.63 -0.74 -2.37
C ILE A 62 0.42 0.75 -2.75
N PRO A 63 -0.51 1.50 -2.13
CA PRO A 63 -0.68 2.92 -2.42
C PRO A 63 0.57 3.78 -2.12
N LEU A 64 1.34 3.46 -1.08
CA LEU A 64 2.56 4.21 -0.75
C LEU A 64 3.70 3.90 -1.74
N LEU A 65 3.76 2.68 -2.26
CA LEU A 65 4.71 2.29 -3.30
C LEU A 65 4.36 2.93 -4.64
N LEU A 66 3.09 2.90 -5.05
CA LEU A 66 2.62 3.63 -6.23
C LEU A 66 2.83 5.14 -6.09
N ARG A 67 2.65 5.69 -4.87
CA ARG A 67 2.94 7.09 -4.58
C ARG A 67 4.43 7.40 -4.74
N ARG A 68 5.33 6.56 -4.21
CA ARG A 68 6.79 6.70 -4.42
C ARG A 68 7.17 6.53 -5.88
N LEU A 69 6.59 5.56 -6.58
CA LEU A 69 6.80 5.34 -8.01
C LEU A 69 6.36 6.57 -8.81
N GLY A 70 5.21 7.14 -8.48
CA GLY A 70 4.73 8.40 -9.06
C GLY A 70 5.64 9.58 -8.75
N PHE A 71 6.24 9.66 -7.57
CA PHE A 71 7.25 10.68 -7.25
C PHE A 71 8.57 10.47 -8.02
N ILE A 72 8.96 9.23 -8.27
CA ILE A 72 10.16 8.90 -9.05
C ILE A 72 9.95 9.28 -10.53
N ILE A 73 8.79 8.93 -11.10
CA ILE A 73 8.44 9.19 -12.50
C ILE A 73 8.11 10.68 -12.73
N GLY A 74 7.39 11.32 -11.80
CA GLY A 74 6.92 12.70 -11.93
C GLY A 74 7.95 13.79 -11.61
N GLY A 75 9.14 13.42 -11.13
CA GLY A 75 10.20 14.35 -10.75
C GLY A 75 9.98 15.06 -9.40
N ARG A 76 11.07 15.62 -8.86
CA ARG A 76 11.16 16.28 -7.53
C ARG A 76 10.29 17.54 -7.40
N SER A 77 9.89 18.15 -8.51
CA SER A 77 9.39 19.51 -8.52
C SER A 77 7.88 19.57 -8.31
N ARG A 78 7.45 19.60 -7.05
CA ARG A 78 6.19 20.27 -6.70
C ARG A 78 6.53 21.73 -6.42
N PRO A 79 6.17 22.68 -7.30
CA PRO A 79 6.31 24.08 -6.95
C PRO A 79 5.50 24.34 -5.69
N ALA A 80 6.16 24.83 -4.63
CA ALA A 80 5.46 25.30 -3.45
C ALA A 80 4.51 26.41 -3.90
N ARG A 81 3.21 26.25 -3.66
CA ARG A 81 2.28 27.35 -3.84
C ARG A 81 2.67 28.42 -2.83
N GLY A 82 3.20 29.54 -3.32
CA GLY A 82 3.50 30.69 -2.49
C GLY A 82 2.24 31.16 -1.78
N TRP A 83 2.37 31.43 -0.48
CA TRP A 83 1.33 31.96 0.39
C TRP A 83 0.57 33.20 -0.12
N TRP A 84 1.10 33.95 -1.08
CA TRP A 84 0.43 35.12 -1.67
C TRP A 84 -0.77 34.77 -2.57
N HIS A 85 -1.03 33.49 -2.82
CA HIS A 85 -2.11 33.07 -3.71
C HIS A 85 -3.48 32.96 -3.03
N TRP A 86 -3.53 33.03 -1.70
CA TRP A 86 -4.77 32.93 -0.91
C TRP A 86 -5.57 34.24 -0.91
N ASP A 87 -4.87 35.38 -0.86
CA ASP A 87 -5.40 36.76 -0.73
C ASP A 87 -6.10 37.31 -2.01
N ARG A 88 -6.19 36.49 -3.06
CA ARG A 88 -6.82 36.87 -4.35
C ARG A 88 -8.16 36.18 -4.56
N ILE A 89 -8.52 35.20 -3.73
CA ILE A 89 -9.76 34.43 -3.87
C ILE A 89 -10.90 35.07 -3.08
N ASP A 90 -10.58 35.66 -1.93
CA ASP A 90 -11.49 36.39 -1.06
C ASP A 90 -11.92 37.73 -1.64
N SER A 91 -11.02 38.49 -2.26
CA SER A 91 -11.34 39.83 -2.82
C SER A 91 -12.29 39.82 -4.05
N ASN A 92 -12.68 38.66 -4.56
CA ASN A 92 -13.58 38.50 -5.72
C ASN A 92 -14.99 38.05 -5.29
N ASN A 93 -15.24 37.99 -3.98
CA ASN A 93 -16.51 37.58 -3.41
C ASN A 93 -17.20 38.74 -2.65
N ASP A 94 -16.69 39.96 -2.80
CA ASP A 94 -17.14 41.22 -2.23
C ASP A 94 -17.67 42.15 -3.35
#